data_AF-A0A0F9DZY7-F1
#
_entry.id   AF-A0A0F9DZY7-F1
#
_cell.length_a   1.000
_cell.length_b   1.000
_cell.length_c   1.000
_cell.angle_alpha   90.00
_cell.angle_beta   90.00
_cell.angle_gamma   90.00
#
_symmetry.space_group_name_H-M   'P 1'
#
loop_
_entity.id
_entity.type
_entity.pdbx_description
1 polymer ?
#
loop_
_entity_poly.entity_id
_entity_poly.type
_entity_poly.pdbx_seq_one_letter_code
_entity_poly.pdbx_strand_id
1 'polypeptide(L)'
;MNVTWTEARVARLTELWNQGVAARLIAVDIGLTKNAIVGKAHRLELPGRGSPIDYSGRSPEKKALRQAACEPPKRLEHHSGG
;
A
#
# COMPACT_ATOMS: atom_id res chain seq x y z
N MET A 1 11.44 14.20 11.62
CA MET A 1 12.60 13.29 11.52
C MET A 1 12.50 12.55 10.19
N ASN A 2 13.20 13.02 9.17
CA ASN A 2 13.19 12.36 7.86
C ASN A 2 13.87 11.00 7.98
N VAL A 3 13.21 9.95 7.47
CA VAL A 3 13.79 8.62 7.46
C VAL A 3 14.93 8.61 6.43
N THR A 4 16.18 8.54 6.88
CA THR A 4 17.34 8.56 5.98
C THR A 4 17.50 7.18 5.34
N TRP A 5 17.16 7.09 4.05
CA TRP A 5 17.47 5.93 3.22
C TRP A 5 18.91 6.03 2.74
N THR A 6 19.83 5.44 3.50
CA THR A 6 21.23 5.31 3.11
C THR A 6 21.41 4.10 2.18
N GLU A 7 22.48 4.12 1.37
CA GLU A 7 22.81 3.00 0.48
C GLU A 7 22.99 1.67 1.24
N ALA A 8 23.61 1.71 2.43
CA ALA A 8 23.74 0.53 3.29
C ALA A 8 22.39 -0.08 3.69
N ARG A 9 21.39 0.76 4.00
CA ARG A 9 20.02 0.30 4.33
C ARG A 9 19.31 -0.27 3.11
N VAL A 10 19.52 0.32 1.94
CA VAL A 10 18.96 -0.17 0.68
C VAL A 10 19.58 -1.52 0.31
N ALA A 11 20.90 -1.66 0.41
CA ALA A 11 21.60 -2.92 0.17
C ALA A 11 21.08 -4.03 1.10
N ARG A 12 20.96 -3.73 2.41
CA ARG A 12 20.45 -4.67 3.41
C ARG A 12 19.00 -5.07 3.15
N LEU A 13 18.16 -4.11 2.77
CA LEU A 13 16.79 -4.38 2.36
C LEU A 13 16.74 -5.35 1.18
N THR A 14 17.46 -5.07 0.10
CA THR A 14 17.47 -5.87 -1.12
C THR A 14 17.98 -7.29 -0.86
N GLU A 15 19.07 -7.42 -0.09
CA GLU A 15 19.65 -8.71 0.30
C GLU A 15 18.63 -9.58 1.06
N LEU A 16 18.06 -9.05 2.15
CA LEU A 16 17.08 -9.78 2.97
C LEU A 16 15.78 -10.04 2.20
N TRP A 17 15.36 -9.13 1.33
CA TRP A 17 14.18 -9.29 0.48
C TRP A 17 14.37 -10.44 -0.51
N ASN A 18 15.55 -10.57 -1.11
CA ASN A 18 15.87 -11.62 -2.07
C ASN A 18 16.03 -13.00 -1.40
N GLN A 19 16.60 -13.03 -0.18
CA GLN A 19 16.54 -14.21 0.69
C GLN A 19 15.11 -14.55 1.10
N GLY A 20 14.22 -13.56 0.98
CA GLY A 20 12.83 -13.74 1.25
C GLY A 20 12.49 -13.72 2.74
N VAL A 21 13.16 -12.83 3.45
CA VAL A 21 12.80 -12.49 4.82
C VAL A 21 11.51 -11.67 4.80
N ALA A 22 10.65 -11.87 5.80
CA ALA A 22 9.42 -11.10 5.91
C ALA A 22 9.73 -9.62 6.20
N ALA A 23 8.99 -8.70 5.56
CA ALA A 23 9.19 -7.25 5.72
C ALA A 23 9.18 -6.76 7.18
N ARG A 24 8.45 -7.45 8.07
CA ARG A 24 8.46 -7.16 9.52
C ARG A 24 9.81 -7.41 10.16
N LEU A 25 10.48 -8.50 9.79
CA LEU A 25 11.80 -8.87 10.32
C LEU A 25 12.88 -7.94 9.74
N ILE A 26 12.79 -7.63 8.45
CA ILE A 26 13.65 -6.64 7.79
C ILE A 26 13.52 -5.26 8.47
N ALA A 27 12.30 -4.87 8.82
CA ALA A 27 12.02 -3.65 9.56
C ALA A 27 12.74 -3.60 10.91
N VAL A 28 12.76 -4.71 11.65
CA VAL A 28 13.49 -4.82 12.93
C VAL A 28 15.01 -4.73 12.72
N ASP A 29 15.56 -5.38 11.69
CA ASP A 29 17.01 -5.37 11.37
C ASP A 29 17.51 -3.96 10.98
N ILE A 30 16.74 -3.26 10.13
CA ILE A 30 17.12 -1.94 9.60
C ILE A 30 16.69 -0.80 10.56
N GLY A 31 15.80 -1.08 11.51
CA GLY A 31 15.22 -0.09 12.43
C GLY A 31 14.19 0.83 11.76
N LEU A 32 13.46 0.31 10.78
CA LEU A 32 12.42 1.03 10.02
C LEU A 32 11.05 0.39 10.22
N THR A 33 9.98 1.04 9.76
CA THR A 33 8.64 0.43 9.81
C THR A 33 8.44 -0.55 8.65
N LYS A 34 7.62 -1.59 8.87
CA LYS A 34 7.20 -2.52 7.79
C LYS A 34 6.70 -1.76 6.55
N ASN A 35 5.92 -0.70 6.75
CA ASN A 35 5.36 0.08 5.65
C ASN A 35 6.44 0.85 4.87
N ALA A 36 7.49 1.34 5.56
CA ALA A 36 8.64 1.94 4.90
C ALA A 36 9.40 0.90 4.06
N ILE A 37 9.59 -0.32 4.58
CA ILE A 37 10.21 -1.45 3.85
C ILE A 37 9.41 -1.81 2.60
N VAL A 38 8.09 -2.05 2.73
CA VAL A 38 7.21 -2.39 1.59
C VAL A 38 7.19 -1.26 0.56
N GLY A 39 7.07 -0.02 1.04
CA GLY A 39 7.05 1.16 0.16
C GLY A 39 8.36 1.34 -0.59
N LYS A 40 9.51 1.07 0.04
CA LYS A 40 10.82 1.16 -0.62
C LYS A 40 11.05 -0.01 -1.58
N ALA A 41 10.68 -1.24 -1.21
CA ALA A 41 10.78 -2.41 -2.08
C ALA A 41 9.98 -2.21 -3.38
N HIS A 42 8.75 -1.66 -3.27
CA HIS A 42 7.94 -1.30 -4.45
C HIS A 42 8.60 -0.22 -5.32
N ARG A 43 9.23 0.80 -4.72
CA ARG A 43 9.95 1.86 -5.46
C ARG A 43 11.22 1.37 -6.14
N LEU A 44 11.79 0.27 -5.66
CA LEU A 44 12.96 -0.41 -6.23
C LEU A 44 12.57 -1.50 -7.24
N GLU A 45 11.26 -1.64 -7.53
CA GLU A 45 10.74 -2.66 -8.45
C GLU A 45 11.18 -4.09 -8.10
N LEU A 46 11.43 -4.35 -6.81
CA LEU A 46 11.82 -5.66 -6.33
C LEU A 46 10.67 -6.66 -6.56
N PRO A 47 10.98 -7.92 -6.91
CA PRO A 47 9.96 -8.92 -7.19
C PRO A 47 9.02 -9.05 -5.99
N GLY A 48 7.73 -8.87 -6.26
CA GLY A 48 6.70 -8.93 -5.24
C GLY A 48 6.69 -10.33 -4.63
N ARG A 49 7.10 -10.44 -3.37
CA ARG A 49 6.81 -11.66 -2.61
C ARG A 49 5.30 -11.78 -2.52
N GLY A 50 4.74 -12.80 -3.18
CA GLY A 50 3.33 -13.13 -3.09
C GLY A 50 2.91 -13.17 -1.63
N SER A 51 2.17 -12.15 -1.19
CA SER A 51 1.54 -12.21 0.13
C SER A 51 0.48 -13.30 0.03
N PRO A 52 0.36 -14.20 1.04
CA PRO A 52 -0.74 -15.17 1.14
C PRO A 52 -2.10 -14.52 1.44
N ILE A 53 -2.28 -13.27 1.02
CA ILE A 53 -3.59 -12.65 0.92
C ILE A 53 -3.90 -12.75 -0.56
N ASP A 54 -4.67 -13.77 -0.93
CA ASP A 54 -5.37 -13.84 -2.20
C ASP A 54 -6.11 -12.53 -2.42
N TYR A 55 -5.48 -11.62 -3.16
CA TYR A 55 -6.15 -10.50 -3.79
C TYR A 55 -6.76 -10.98 -5.12
N SER A 56 -7.41 -12.13 -5.13
CA SER A 56 -8.42 -12.47 -6.15
C SER A 56 -9.57 -11.47 -6.00
N GLY A 57 -9.37 -10.23 -6.46
CA GLY A 57 -10.41 -9.18 -6.42
C GLY A 57 -9.97 -7.74 -6.19
N ARG A 58 -8.68 -7.36 -6.26
CA ARG A 58 -8.32 -5.93 -6.27
C ARG A 58 -7.54 -5.52 -7.52
N SER A 59 -8.26 -5.57 -8.63
CA SER A 59 -8.04 -4.70 -9.79
C SER A 59 -7.97 -3.22 -9.32
N PRO A 60 -7.13 -2.35 -9.92
CA PRO A 60 -6.87 -0.97 -9.46
C PRO A 60 -8.05 0.01 -9.53
N GLU A 61 -9.26 -0.45 -9.79
CA GLU A 61 -10.45 0.40 -10.01
C GLU A 61 -11.10 0.97 -8.73
N LYS A 62 -10.63 0.61 -7.54
CA LYS A 62 -11.25 1.04 -6.26
C LYS A 62 -10.65 2.30 -5.63
N LYS A 63 -9.79 3.05 -6.33
CA LYS A 63 -9.30 4.36 -5.85
C LYS A 63 -10.13 5.56 -6.30
N ALA A 64 -11.08 5.38 -7.23
CA ALA A 64 -11.97 6.47 -7.65
C ALA A 64 -13.22 6.67 -6.76
N LEU A 65 -13.64 5.68 -5.97
CA LEU A 65 -14.94 5.76 -5.27
C LEU A 65 -14.89 6.40 -3.86
N ARG A 66 -13.72 6.73 -3.33
CA ARG A 66 -13.59 7.32 -1.98
C ARG A 66 -13.55 8.85 -1.94
N GLN A 67 -13.68 9.51 -3.09
CA GLN A 67 -13.76 10.98 -3.19
C GLN A 67 -15.13 11.49 -3.70
N ALA A 68 -16.19 10.67 -3.61
CA ALA A 68 -17.55 11.07 -3.96
C ALA A 68 -18.53 10.99 -2.77
N ALA A 69 -18.05 11.24 -1.54
CA ALA A 69 -18.88 11.27 -0.34
C ALA A 69 -18.99 12.67 0.28
N CYS A 70 -19.04 13.70 -0.58
CA CYS A 70 -19.51 15.03 -0.19
C CYS A 70 -20.42 15.58 -1.30
N GLU A 71 -21.52 14.89 -1.58
CA GLU A 71 -22.69 15.55 -2.15
C GLU A 71 -23.95 14.90 -1.54
N PRO A 72 -24.73 15.61 -0.71
CA PRO A 72 -26.02 15.11 -0.26
C PRO A 72 -26.99 15.05 -1.46
N PRO A 73 -27.74 13.95 -1.65
CA PRO A 73 -28.60 13.79 -2.80
C PRO A 73 -29.76 14.81 -2.76
N LYS A 74 -29.77 15.69 -3.76
CA LYS A 74 -30.95 16.36 -4.31
C LYS A 74 -32.14 15.39 -4.32
N ARG A 75 -33.09 15.63 -3.42
CA ARG A 75 -34.38 14.93 -3.33
C ARG A 75 -35.13 15.15 -4.64
N LEU A 76 -35.13 14.13 -5.50
CA LEU A 76 -35.94 14.09 -6.71
C LEU A 76 -37.41 13.87 -6.34
N GLU A 77 -38.25 14.61 -7.05
CA GLU A 77 -39.67 14.84 -6.90
C GLU A 77 -40.52 13.59 -7.12
N HIS A 78 -41.69 13.53 -6.47
CA HIS A 78 -42.80 12.70 -6.94
C HIS A 78 -44.10 13.52 -6.92
N HIS A 79 -44.60 13.77 -8.13
CA HIS A 79 -46.00 14.06 -8.44
C HIS A 79 -46.94 13.03 -7.78
N SER A 80 -48.06 13.49 -7.20
CA SER A 80 -49.38 12.87 -7.40
C SER A 80 -50.51 13.62 -6.67
N GLY A 81 -51.47 14.11 -7.44
CA GLY A 81 -52.93 14.00 -7.21
C GLY A 81 -53.57 14.64 -5.98
N GLY A 82 -54.40 15.66 -6.23
CA GLY A 82 -55.38 16.23 -5.30
C GLY A 82 -56.01 17.49 -5.89
#